data_AF-A0A524ENH0-F1
#
_entry.id   AF-A0A524ENH0-F1
#
_cell.length_a   1.000
_cell.length_b   1.000
_cell.length_c   1.000
_cell.angle_alpha   90.00
_cell.angle_beta   90.00
_cell.angle_gamma   90.00
#
_symmetry.space_group_name_H-M   'P 1'
#
loop_
_entity.id
_entity.type
_entity.pdbx_description
1 polymer ?
#
loop_
_entity_poly.entity_id
_entity_poly.type
_entity_poly.pdbx_seq_one_letter_code
_entity_poly.pdbx_strand_id
1 'polypeptide(L)'
;MALESVEKVNQRESMPISQRVLRYYLHGFLWSVLLTVIAIGGVVILGPMVLIGSFLGLILVLILIFYAMGYLNKALTSFLWDEYINSNWMSLLFHGFLLFLVLLFLHLPVGVVVIVLSSTMPPILESILPMLLVYPFIDGFIAKAIGDTFVVEPDKERRYFPKIAHPDSGRPVERESLKECPYCQNLFPYKEENIAEDGTVTCRHCGSTIRDPRYP
;
A
#
# COMPACT_ATOMS: atom_id res chain seq x y z
N MET A 1 -16.69 -0.49 -17.15
CA MET A 1 -16.50 -0.59 -15.68
C MET A 1 -16.45 -2.05 -15.23
N ALA A 2 -17.44 -2.91 -15.52
CA ALA A 2 -17.36 -4.34 -15.17
C ALA A 2 -16.26 -5.12 -15.93
N LEU A 3 -15.87 -4.67 -17.14
CA LEU A 3 -14.85 -5.37 -17.94
C LEU A 3 -13.42 -5.16 -17.41
N GLU A 4 -13.12 -3.99 -16.86
CA GLU A 4 -11.76 -3.64 -16.40
C GLU A 4 -11.43 -4.28 -15.04
N SER A 5 -12.43 -4.45 -14.17
CA SER A 5 -12.27 -5.23 -12.93
C SER A 5 -12.05 -6.72 -13.23
N VAL A 6 -12.74 -7.27 -14.24
CA VAL A 6 -12.55 -8.66 -14.69
C VAL A 6 -11.16 -8.86 -15.28
N GLU A 7 -10.64 -7.90 -16.05
CA GLU A 7 -9.29 -8.00 -16.64
C GLU A 7 -8.18 -8.01 -15.57
N LYS A 8 -8.29 -7.16 -14.54
CA LYS A 8 -7.33 -7.17 -13.41
C LYS A 8 -7.41 -8.45 -12.58
N VAL A 9 -8.60 -9.01 -12.40
CA VAL A 9 -8.77 -10.32 -11.74
C VAL A 9 -8.09 -11.42 -12.56
N ASN A 10 -8.30 -11.43 -13.89
CA ASN A 10 -7.64 -12.39 -14.78
C ASN A 10 -6.11 -12.25 -14.79
N GLN A 11 -5.57 -11.02 -14.71
CA GLN A 11 -4.12 -10.81 -14.62
C GLN A 11 -3.52 -11.31 -13.30
N ARG A 12 -4.27 -11.33 -12.19
CA ARG A 12 -3.80 -11.94 -10.94
C ARG A 12 -3.72 -13.45 -11.03
N GLU A 13 -4.68 -14.07 -11.72
CA GLU A 13 -4.71 -15.52 -11.90
C GLU A 13 -3.61 -16.03 -12.84
N SER A 14 -3.13 -15.19 -13.77
CA SER A 14 -2.09 -15.57 -14.72
C SER A 14 -0.69 -15.69 -14.12
N MET A 15 -0.46 -15.17 -12.91
CA MET A 15 0.84 -15.31 -12.25
C MET A 15 1.14 -16.78 -11.87
N PRO A 16 2.34 -17.30 -12.23
CA PRO A 16 2.81 -18.59 -11.78
C PRO A 16 2.72 -18.72 -10.25
N ILE A 17 2.30 -19.88 -9.76
CA ILE A 17 2.11 -20.14 -8.32
C ILE A 17 3.39 -19.83 -7.53
N SER A 18 4.56 -20.18 -8.07
CA SER A 18 5.86 -19.92 -7.43
C SER A 18 6.12 -18.42 -7.21
N GLN A 19 5.76 -17.57 -8.17
CA GLN A 19 5.93 -16.12 -8.03
C GLN A 19 4.97 -15.56 -6.98
N ARG A 20 3.73 -16.06 -6.91
CA ARG A 20 2.77 -15.67 -5.86
C ARG A 20 3.29 -16.05 -4.47
N VAL A 21 3.74 -17.29 -4.31
CA VAL A 21 4.33 -17.79 -3.06
C VAL A 21 5.54 -16.95 -2.64
N LEU A 22 6.43 -16.62 -3.60
CA LEU A 22 7.59 -15.77 -3.34
C LEU A 22 7.19 -14.33 -2.93
N ARG A 23 6.17 -13.73 -3.55
CA ARG A 23 5.68 -12.41 -3.16
C ARG A 23 5.10 -12.41 -1.75
N TYR A 24 4.35 -13.44 -1.36
CA TYR A 24 3.88 -13.58 0.03
C TYR A 24 5.04 -13.69 1.01
N TYR A 25 6.03 -14.54 0.71
CA TYR A 25 7.24 -14.67 1.52
C TYR A 25 7.97 -13.33 1.68
N LEU A 26 8.23 -12.63 0.57
CA LEU A 26 8.92 -11.34 0.59
C LEU A 26 8.13 -10.28 1.35
N HIS A 27 6.80 -10.27 1.20
CA HIS A 27 5.94 -9.36 1.96
C HIS A 27 6.10 -9.59 3.46
N GLY A 28 5.91 -10.82 3.92
CA GLY A 28 6.03 -11.10 5.35
C GLY A 28 7.45 -10.99 5.86
N PHE A 29 8.47 -11.31 5.08
CA PHE A 29 9.87 -11.13 5.49
C PHE A 29 10.20 -9.65 5.72
N LEU A 30 9.85 -8.79 4.75
CA LEU A 30 10.03 -7.34 4.90
C LEU A 30 9.22 -6.81 6.09
N TRP A 31 8.00 -7.32 6.26
CA TRP A 31 7.15 -6.98 7.39
C TRP A 31 7.76 -7.39 8.75
N SER A 32 8.29 -8.60 8.88
CA SER A 32 8.95 -9.08 10.10
C SER A 32 10.19 -8.25 10.43
N VAL A 33 11.00 -7.87 9.44
CA VAL A 33 12.15 -6.97 9.63
C VAL A 33 11.69 -5.60 10.14
N LEU A 34 10.66 -5.02 9.52
CA LEU A 34 10.11 -3.72 9.93
C LEU A 34 9.50 -3.78 11.34
N LEU A 35 8.75 -4.83 11.66
CA LEU A 35 8.20 -5.03 13.00
C LEU A 35 9.29 -5.21 14.05
N THR A 36 10.40 -5.87 13.72
CA THR A 36 11.55 -5.98 14.63
C THR A 36 12.13 -4.60 14.93
N VAL A 37 12.31 -3.75 13.92
CA VAL A 37 12.79 -2.36 14.11
C VAL A 37 11.80 -1.54 14.96
N ILE A 38 10.50 -1.63 14.66
CA ILE A 38 9.45 -0.94 15.42
C ILE A 38 9.40 -1.43 16.86
N ALA A 39 9.55 -2.73 17.10
CA ALA A 39 9.55 -3.30 18.44
C ALA A 39 10.74 -2.81 19.26
N ILE A 40 11.94 -2.81 18.68
CA ILE A 40 13.16 -2.30 19.34
C ILE A 40 13.00 -0.80 19.66
N GLY A 41 12.62 0.02 18.66
CA GLY A 41 12.38 1.44 18.87
C GLY A 41 11.26 1.71 19.87
N GLY A 42 10.21 0.88 19.83
CA GLY A 42 9.08 0.88 20.75
C GLY A 42 9.53 0.66 22.19
N VAL A 43 10.31 -0.38 22.48
CA VAL A 43 10.84 -0.64 23.83
C VAL A 43 11.66 0.55 24.35
N VAL A 44 12.50 1.14 23.51
CA VAL A 44 13.34 2.29 23.87
C VAL A 44 12.51 3.53 24.20
N ILE A 45 11.41 3.78 23.49
CA ILE A 45 10.53 4.95 23.70
C ILE A 45 9.54 4.69 24.84
N LEU A 46 8.91 3.51 24.85
CA LEU A 46 7.83 3.16 25.76
C LEU A 46 8.33 3.01 27.20
N GLY A 47 9.54 2.47 27.41
CA GLY A 47 10.12 2.30 28.75
C GLY A 47 10.16 3.60 29.56
N PRO A 48 10.82 4.66 29.08
CA PRO A 48 10.83 5.96 29.74
C PRO A 48 9.43 6.59 29.86
N MET A 49 8.58 6.50 28.83
CA MET A 49 7.23 7.10 28.89
C MET A 49 6.34 6.44 29.94
N VAL A 50 6.45 5.12 30.12
CA VAL A 50 5.73 4.38 31.17
C VAL A 50 6.31 4.72 32.55
N LEU A 51 7.63 4.86 32.68
CA LEU A 51 8.29 5.26 33.94
C LEU A 51 7.87 6.66 34.40
N ILE A 52 7.62 7.58 33.46
CA ILE A 52 7.09 8.93 33.74
C ILE A 52 5.61 8.88 34.18
N GLY A 53 4.97 7.70 34.18
CA GLY A 53 3.64 7.47 34.75
C GLY A 53 2.49 8.02 33.91
N SER A 54 2.74 8.34 32.64
CA SER A 54 1.74 8.99 31.80
C SER A 54 0.94 7.96 30.99
N PHE A 55 -0.29 7.71 31.43
CA PHE A 55 -1.30 7.00 30.64
C PHE A 55 -1.50 7.62 29.25
N LEU A 56 -1.40 8.96 29.16
CA LEU A 56 -1.44 9.68 27.87
C LEU A 56 -0.28 9.30 26.95
N GLY A 57 0.91 9.08 27.51
CA GLY A 57 2.08 8.64 26.77
C GLY A 57 1.89 7.28 26.12
N LEU A 58 1.33 6.33 26.87
CA LEU A 58 1.01 4.99 26.36
C LEU A 58 0.02 5.05 25.20
N ILE A 59 -1.07 5.83 25.33
CA ILE A 59 -2.06 6.00 24.27
C ILE A 59 -1.42 6.59 23.01
N LEU A 60 -0.60 7.63 23.17
CA LEU A 60 0.04 8.31 22.04
C LEU A 60 0.97 7.36 21.26
N VAL A 61 1.79 6.58 21.98
CA VAL A 61 2.67 5.60 21.33
C VAL A 61 1.87 4.52 20.64
N LEU A 62 0.77 4.05 21.23
CA LEU A 62 -0.07 3.03 20.62
C LEU A 62 -0.70 3.53 19.31
N ILE A 63 -1.23 4.76 19.29
CA ILE A 63 -1.75 5.40 18.07
C ILE A 63 -0.65 5.50 17.00
N LEU A 64 0.56 5.91 17.40
CA LEU A 64 1.69 6.03 16.50
C LEU A 64 2.10 4.68 15.90
N ILE A 65 2.13 3.61 16.71
CA ILE A 65 2.41 2.25 16.27
C ILE A 65 1.36 1.79 15.24
N PHE A 66 0.07 1.97 15.52
CA PHE A 66 -0.98 1.60 14.57
C PHE A 66 -0.88 2.38 13.27
N TYR A 67 -0.65 3.69 13.35
CA TYR A 67 -0.46 4.50 12.14
C TYR A 67 0.75 4.03 11.32
N ALA A 68 1.89 3.77 11.98
CA ALA A 68 3.10 3.28 11.34
C ALA A 68 2.88 1.91 10.68
N MET A 69 2.21 0.99 11.38
CA MET A 69 1.87 -0.34 10.85
C MET A 69 0.98 -0.25 9.61
N GLY A 70 -0.09 0.56 9.65
CA GLY A 70 -0.98 0.74 8.50
C GLY A 70 -0.28 1.39 7.32
N TYR A 71 0.57 2.40 7.57
CA TYR A 71 1.36 3.06 6.53
C TYR A 71 2.36 2.10 5.87
N LEU A 72 3.11 1.32 6.66
CA LEU A 72 4.08 0.38 6.16
C LEU A 72 3.42 -0.77 5.40
N ASN A 73 2.31 -1.32 5.89
CA ASN A 73 1.59 -2.37 5.18
C ASN A 73 1.04 -1.85 3.84
N LYS A 74 0.53 -0.61 3.83
CA LYS A 74 0.16 0.06 2.58
C LYS A 74 1.36 0.15 1.62
N ALA A 75 2.52 0.62 2.11
CA ALA A 75 3.70 0.81 1.28
C ALA A 75 4.19 -0.51 0.68
N LEU A 76 4.26 -1.57 1.48
CA LEU A 76 4.63 -2.91 1.02
C LEU A 76 3.61 -3.50 0.05
N THR A 77 2.32 -3.31 0.31
CA THR A 77 1.26 -3.80 -0.57
C THR A 77 1.31 -3.10 -1.93
N SER A 78 1.49 -1.78 -1.94
CA SER A 78 1.71 -1.01 -3.17
C SER A 78 2.97 -1.46 -3.91
N PHE A 79 4.08 -1.65 -3.19
CA PHE A 79 5.37 -2.04 -3.78
C PHE A 79 5.40 -3.46 -4.36
N LEU A 80 4.78 -4.43 -3.69
CA LEU A 80 4.86 -5.85 -4.08
C LEU A 80 3.68 -6.32 -4.93
N TRP A 81 2.54 -5.63 -4.85
CA TRP A 81 1.28 -6.05 -5.46
C TRP A 81 0.68 -5.02 -6.40
N ASP A 82 1.32 -3.86 -6.57
CA ASP A 82 0.87 -2.77 -7.45
C ASP A 82 -0.57 -2.32 -7.13
N GLU A 83 -0.92 -2.38 -5.85
CA GLU A 83 -2.26 -2.07 -5.36
C GLU A 83 -2.34 -0.70 -4.72
N TYR A 84 -3.37 0.05 -5.11
CA TYR A 84 -3.67 1.34 -4.53
C TYR A 84 -4.56 1.20 -3.30
N ILE A 85 -4.00 1.51 -2.13
CA ILE A 85 -4.70 1.54 -0.85
C ILE A 85 -4.93 2.99 -0.44
N ASN A 86 -6.11 3.28 0.12
CA ASN A 86 -6.49 4.61 0.59
C ASN A 86 -5.42 5.24 1.52
N SER A 87 -5.03 6.49 1.27
CA SER A 87 -4.10 7.27 2.12
C SER A 87 -4.76 8.05 3.26
N ASN A 88 -6.08 8.01 3.40
CA ASN A 88 -6.76 8.72 4.47
C ASN A 88 -6.22 8.29 5.83
N TRP A 89 -5.83 9.25 6.67
CA TRP A 89 -5.16 8.98 7.95
C TRP A 89 -5.99 8.07 8.88
N MET A 90 -7.32 8.24 8.90
CA MET A 90 -8.24 7.35 9.62
C MET A 90 -8.20 5.93 9.05
N SER A 91 -8.18 5.79 7.72
CA SER A 91 -8.07 4.49 7.06
C SER A 91 -6.75 3.80 7.41
N LEU A 92 -5.64 4.54 7.43
CA LEU A 92 -4.33 4.02 7.83
C LEU A 92 -4.32 3.55 9.30
N LEU A 93 -4.93 4.32 10.19
CA LEU A 93 -5.03 3.96 11.61
C LEU A 93 -5.84 2.67 11.81
N PHE A 94 -7.03 2.57 11.21
CA PHE A 94 -7.86 1.36 11.29
C PHE A 94 -7.19 0.15 10.63
N HIS A 95 -6.51 0.37 9.51
CA HIS A 95 -5.74 -0.66 8.83
C HIS A 95 -4.65 -1.23 9.75
N GLY A 96 -3.83 -0.37 10.35
CA GLY A 96 -2.78 -0.82 11.27
C GLY A 96 -3.33 -1.44 12.55
N PHE A 97 -4.44 -0.92 13.09
CA PHE A 97 -5.12 -1.51 14.25
C PHE A 97 -5.64 -2.92 13.96
N LEU A 98 -6.31 -3.13 12.82
CA LEU A 98 -6.82 -4.44 12.43
C LEU A 98 -5.67 -5.43 12.21
N LEU A 99 -4.62 -4.99 11.50
CA LEU A 99 -3.43 -5.79 11.28
C LEU A 99 -2.76 -6.18 12.61
N PHE A 100 -2.64 -5.24 13.54
CA PHE A 100 -2.12 -5.50 14.88
C PHE A 100 -2.94 -6.54 15.63
N LEU A 101 -4.27 -6.42 15.65
CA LEU A 101 -5.13 -7.39 16.33
C LEU A 101 -4.99 -8.79 15.75
N VAL A 102 -5.04 -8.93 14.42
CA VAL A 102 -4.94 -10.24 13.77
C VAL A 102 -3.59 -10.89 14.03
N LEU A 103 -2.50 -10.13 13.93
CA LEU A 103 -1.17 -10.62 14.25
C LEU A 103 -1.03 -10.96 15.75
N LEU A 104 -1.58 -10.14 16.65
CA LEU A 104 -1.58 -10.41 18.09
C LEU A 104 -2.27 -11.73 18.41
N PHE A 105 -3.46 -11.97 17.86
CA PHE A 105 -4.20 -13.21 18.07
C PHE A 105 -3.53 -14.42 17.42
N LEU A 106 -2.87 -14.24 16.28
CA LEU A 106 -2.09 -15.31 15.65
C LEU A 106 -0.85 -15.68 16.49
N HIS A 107 -0.09 -14.68 16.93
CA HIS A 107 1.21 -14.90 17.57
C HIS A 107 1.09 -15.28 19.05
N LEU A 108 -0.03 -14.98 19.72
CA LEU A 108 -0.22 -15.32 21.13
C LEU A 108 -0.19 -16.85 21.39
N PRO A 109 -0.98 -17.70 20.69
CA PRO A 109 -0.88 -19.16 20.82
C PRO A 109 0.50 -19.70 20.46
N VAL A 110 1.11 -19.13 19.41
CA VAL A 110 2.45 -19.51 18.96
C VAL A 110 3.48 -19.24 20.06
N GLY A 111 3.43 -18.08 20.69
CA GLY A 111 4.29 -17.73 21.81
C GLY A 111 4.15 -18.69 22.99
N VAL A 112 2.93 -19.13 23.31
CA VAL A 112 2.71 -20.15 24.36
C VAL A 112 3.36 -21.48 24.00
N VAL A 113 3.22 -21.93 22.75
CA VAL A 113 3.84 -23.17 22.28
C VAL A 113 5.37 -23.10 22.34
N VAL A 114 5.95 -21.98 21.88
CA VAL A 114 7.39 -21.70 21.96
C VAL A 114 7.84 -21.80 23.42
N ILE A 115 7.22 -21.05 24.35
CA ILE A 115 7.58 -21.08 25.78
C ILE A 115 7.58 -22.51 26.35
N VAL A 116 6.59 -23.33 26.01
CA VAL A 116 6.52 -24.73 26.48
C VAL A 116 7.65 -25.59 25.88
N LEU A 117 7.91 -25.46 24.58
CA LEU A 117 8.90 -26.26 23.86
C LEU A 117 10.35 -25.83 24.14
N SER A 118 10.57 -24.59 24.60
CA SER A 118 11.90 -24.02 24.88
C SER A 118 12.78 -24.82 25.83
N SER A 119 12.16 -25.64 26.69
CA SER A 119 12.89 -26.51 27.62
C SER A 119 13.46 -27.78 26.97
N THR A 120 13.06 -28.11 25.74
CA THR A 120 13.32 -29.41 25.10
C THR A 120 14.12 -29.33 23.81
N MET A 121 14.18 -28.17 23.15
CA MET A 121 14.79 -28.01 21.84
C MET A 121 15.93 -26.98 21.85
N PRO A 122 16.94 -27.12 20.98
CA PRO A 122 17.93 -26.07 20.78
C PRO A 122 17.26 -24.78 20.26
N PRO A 123 17.64 -23.59 20.77
CA PRO A 123 17.00 -22.31 20.41
C PRO A 123 16.93 -22.02 18.91
N ILE A 124 17.88 -22.52 18.12
CA ILE A 124 17.93 -22.34 16.66
C ILE A 124 16.73 -23.01 15.97
N LEU A 125 16.40 -24.23 16.38
CA LEU A 125 15.31 -25.02 15.81
C LEU A 125 13.94 -24.48 16.20
N GLU A 126 13.85 -23.94 17.41
CA GLU A 126 12.60 -23.43 17.99
C GLU A 126 12.25 -22.02 17.51
N SER A 127 13.23 -21.11 17.47
CA SER A 127 12.98 -19.69 17.23
C SER A 127 13.39 -19.24 15.84
N ILE A 128 14.64 -19.52 15.44
CA ILE A 128 15.22 -18.96 14.21
C ILE A 128 14.60 -19.60 12.97
N LEU A 129 14.49 -20.93 12.94
CA LEU A 129 14.00 -21.64 11.77
C LEU A 129 12.53 -21.28 11.44
N PRO A 130 11.58 -21.29 12.39
CA PRO A 130 10.21 -20.88 12.10
C PRO A 130 10.10 -19.39 11.75
N MET A 131 10.90 -18.53 12.39
CA MET A 131 10.91 -17.10 12.11
C MET A 131 11.41 -16.75 10.72
N LEU A 132 12.33 -17.54 10.15
CA LEU A 132 12.83 -17.31 8.80
C LEU A 132 12.05 -18.06 7.72
N LEU A 133 11.51 -19.26 8.02
CA LEU A 133 10.92 -20.12 7.00
C LEU A 133 9.41 -20.22 7.03
N VAL A 134 8.76 -19.98 8.18
CA VAL A 134 7.32 -20.24 8.33
C VAL A 134 6.55 -18.94 8.56
N TYR A 135 6.94 -18.15 9.56
CA TYR A 135 6.23 -16.92 9.90
C TYR A 135 6.18 -15.89 8.76
N PRO A 136 7.22 -15.71 7.92
CA PRO A 136 7.13 -14.78 6.80
C PRO A 136 6.03 -15.14 5.80
N PHE A 137 5.71 -16.43 5.61
CA PHE A 137 4.58 -16.78 4.74
C PHE A 137 3.25 -16.42 5.38
N ILE A 138 3.08 -16.75 6.66
CA ILE A 138 1.83 -16.52 7.39
C ILE A 138 1.59 -15.02 7.56
N ASP A 139 2.60 -14.29 8.04
CA ASP A 139 2.55 -12.84 8.23
C ASP A 139 2.31 -12.14 6.88
N GLY A 140 2.99 -12.56 5.81
CA GLY A 140 2.83 -11.99 4.48
C GLY A 140 1.44 -12.23 3.89
N PHE A 141 0.86 -13.42 4.13
CA PHE A 141 -0.51 -13.74 3.74
C PHE A 141 -1.52 -12.86 4.49
N ILE A 142 -1.38 -12.74 5.81
CA ILE A 142 -2.27 -11.92 6.64
C ILE A 142 -2.15 -10.44 6.29
N ALA A 143 -0.92 -9.91 6.20
CA ALA A 143 -0.65 -8.53 5.85
C ALA A 143 -1.29 -8.16 4.52
N LYS A 144 -1.15 -9.05 3.52
CA LYS A 144 -1.81 -8.88 2.22
C LYS A 144 -3.33 -8.96 2.31
N ALA A 145 -3.87 -9.97 2.99
CA ALA A 145 -5.32 -10.17 3.13
C ALA A 145 -5.99 -8.98 3.82
N ILE A 146 -5.35 -8.39 4.83
CA ILE A 146 -5.82 -7.15 5.44
C ILE A 146 -5.70 -5.99 4.45
N GLY A 147 -4.59 -5.85 3.73
CA GLY A 147 -4.41 -4.81 2.71
C GLY A 147 -5.51 -4.82 1.65
N ASP A 148 -5.92 -6.00 1.19
CA ASP A 148 -7.01 -6.20 0.21
C ASP A 148 -8.34 -5.58 0.67
N THR A 149 -8.63 -5.60 1.97
CA THR A 149 -9.88 -5.02 2.51
C THR A 149 -9.94 -3.49 2.41
N PHE A 150 -8.79 -2.85 2.18
CA PHE A 150 -8.66 -1.39 2.05
C PHE A 150 -8.30 -0.93 0.62
N VAL A 151 -8.29 -1.86 -0.35
CA VAL A 151 -8.05 -1.51 -1.77
C VAL A 151 -9.23 -0.67 -2.27
N VAL A 152 -8.91 0.50 -2.82
CA VAL A 152 -9.89 1.40 -3.45
C VAL A 152 -9.77 1.24 -4.95
N GLU A 153 -10.88 0.97 -5.62
CA GLU A 153 -10.92 0.98 -7.08
C GLU A 153 -10.55 2.40 -7.58
N PRO A 154 -9.54 2.55 -8.44
CA PRO A 154 -9.04 3.86 -8.87
C PRO A 154 -10.12 4.74 -9.54
N ASP A 155 -11.19 4.12 -10.07
CA ASP A 155 -12.28 4.83 -10.75
C ASP A 155 -13.30 5.48 -9.80
N LYS A 156 -13.31 5.13 -8.52
CA LYS A 156 -14.14 5.81 -7.51
C LYS A 156 -13.49 7.10 -7.02
N GLU A 157 -12.17 7.18 -6.99
CA GLU A 157 -11.44 8.40 -6.63
C GLU A 157 -11.44 9.41 -7.78
N ARG A 158 -11.44 8.95 -9.04
CA ARG A 158 -11.70 9.80 -10.23
C ARG A 158 -13.09 10.45 -10.24
N ARG A 159 -14.06 9.94 -9.45
CA ARG A 159 -15.39 10.56 -9.29
C ARG A 159 -15.46 11.60 -8.17
N TYR A 160 -14.44 11.70 -7.31
CA TYR A 160 -14.37 12.67 -6.22
C TYR A 160 -13.66 13.97 -6.60
N PHE A 161 -12.91 13.99 -7.69
CA PHE A 161 -12.76 15.24 -8.43
C PHE A 161 -14.11 15.51 -9.09
N PRO A 162 -14.86 16.54 -8.67
CA PRO A 162 -16.01 16.94 -9.44
C PRO A 162 -15.48 17.15 -10.86
N LYS A 163 -16.05 16.43 -11.84
CA LYS A 163 -16.13 16.98 -13.19
C LYS A 163 -16.57 18.41 -12.95
N ILE A 164 -15.68 19.36 -13.20
CA ILE A 164 -16.02 20.77 -13.18
C ILE A 164 -17.18 20.81 -14.17
N ALA A 165 -18.40 20.87 -13.63
CA ALA A 165 -19.59 20.97 -14.42
C ALA A 165 -19.43 22.33 -15.05
N HIS A 166 -18.96 22.35 -16.30
CA HIS A 166 -18.93 23.56 -17.09
C HIS A 166 -20.35 24.10 -17.07
N PRO A 167 -20.60 25.23 -16.39
CA PRO A 167 -21.87 25.90 -16.51
C PRO A 167 -21.90 26.46 -17.94
N ASP A 168 -22.94 26.12 -18.68
CA ASP A 168 -23.18 26.47 -20.08
C ASP A 168 -22.30 25.79 -21.15
N SER A 169 -22.83 24.73 -21.74
CA SER A 169 -22.53 24.43 -23.15
C SER A 169 -23.77 23.95 -23.90
N GLY A 170 -24.61 24.92 -24.25
CA GLY A 170 -25.42 24.84 -25.46
C GLY A 170 -24.61 25.18 -26.72
N ARG A 171 -23.33 24.74 -26.86
CA ARG A 171 -22.48 25.04 -28.03
C ARG A 171 -21.11 24.32 -28.01
N PRO A 172 -20.42 24.29 -29.16
CA PRO A 172 -20.20 23.15 -30.04
C PRO A 172 -19.03 22.24 -29.62
N VAL A 173 -19.07 21.00 -30.13
CA VAL A 173 -18.12 19.89 -29.94
C VAL A 173 -16.68 20.35 -29.68
N GLU A 174 -16.30 20.26 -28.41
CA GLU A 174 -14.93 20.44 -27.93
C GLU A 174 -14.06 19.36 -28.60
N ARG A 175 -13.09 19.78 -29.43
CA ARG A 175 -12.09 18.87 -29.98
C ARG A 175 -11.37 18.24 -28.78
N GLU A 176 -11.54 16.94 -28.58
CA GLU A 176 -10.93 16.22 -27.46
C GLU A 176 -9.43 16.51 -27.42
N SER A 177 -9.02 17.33 -26.46
CA SER A 177 -7.63 17.46 -26.10
C SER A 177 -7.12 16.07 -25.72
N LEU A 178 -5.88 15.74 -26.14
CA LEU A 178 -5.26 14.50 -25.70
C LEU A 178 -5.34 14.44 -24.17
N LYS A 179 -5.85 13.36 -23.59
CA LYS A 179 -5.85 13.18 -22.13
C LYS A 179 -4.59 12.46 -21.65
N GLU A 180 -3.96 11.72 -22.56
CA GLU A 180 -2.86 10.81 -22.30
C GLU A 180 -1.76 11.02 -23.34
N CYS A 181 -0.51 10.87 -22.91
CA CYS A 181 0.63 10.86 -23.80
C CYS A 181 0.57 9.60 -24.70
N PRO A 182 0.64 9.72 -26.04
CA PRO A 182 0.57 8.56 -26.94
C PRO A 182 1.79 7.63 -26.82
N TYR A 183 2.88 8.09 -26.20
CA TYR A 183 4.12 7.32 -26.04
C TYR A 183 4.20 6.57 -24.69
N CYS A 184 3.77 7.19 -23.59
CA CYS A 184 3.89 6.59 -22.25
C CYS A 184 2.56 6.34 -21.54
N GLN A 185 1.43 6.70 -22.15
CA GLN A 185 0.06 6.52 -21.64
C GLN A 185 -0.22 7.17 -20.28
N ASN A 186 0.73 7.94 -19.73
CA ASN A 186 0.48 8.72 -18.54
C ASN A 186 -0.52 9.83 -18.84
N LEU A 187 -1.49 9.98 -17.93
CA LEU A 187 -2.42 11.10 -17.91
C LEU A 187 -1.63 12.39 -17.77
N PHE A 188 -1.75 13.25 -18.78
CA PHE A 188 -1.09 14.54 -18.79
C PHE A 188 -2.16 15.59 -19.06
N PRO A 189 -2.64 16.32 -18.05
CA PRO A 189 -3.55 17.43 -18.30
C PRO A 189 -2.77 18.52 -19.05
N TYR A 190 -2.96 18.60 -20.36
CA TYR A 190 -2.38 19.63 -21.21
C TYR A 190 -3.01 20.98 -20.85
N LYS A 191 -2.35 21.73 -19.97
CA LYS A 191 -2.69 23.13 -19.78
C LYS A 191 -2.12 23.93 -20.94
N GLU A 192 -2.89 24.87 -21.47
CA GLU A 192 -2.50 25.73 -22.60
C GLU A 192 -1.19 26.48 -22.34
N GLU A 193 -0.91 26.82 -21.08
CA GLU A 193 0.36 27.44 -20.64
C GLU A 193 1.62 26.59 -20.88
N ASN A 194 1.49 25.29 -21.14
CA ASN A 194 2.62 24.39 -21.44
C ASN A 194 2.76 24.04 -22.93
N ILE A 195 1.91 24.61 -23.79
CA ILE A 195 1.99 24.41 -25.24
C ILE A 195 2.89 25.51 -25.80
N ALA A 196 3.95 25.10 -26.51
CA ALA A 196 4.84 26.03 -27.21
C ALA A 196 4.09 26.74 -28.34
N GLU A 197 4.63 27.86 -28.83
CA GLU A 197 4.00 28.65 -29.88
C GLU A 197 3.78 27.87 -31.19
N ASP A 198 4.55 26.81 -31.42
CA ASP A 198 4.43 25.89 -32.57
C ASP A 198 3.40 24.76 -32.36
N GLY A 199 2.68 24.77 -31.24
CA GLY A 199 1.70 23.75 -30.89
C GLY A 199 2.29 22.48 -30.31
N THR A 200 3.58 22.45 -30.00
CA THR A 200 4.24 21.29 -29.40
C THR A 200 4.24 21.33 -27.88
N VAL A 201 4.26 20.15 -27.27
CA VAL A 201 4.28 19.99 -25.82
C VAL A 201 5.13 18.78 -25.44
N THR A 202 5.99 18.96 -24.46
CA THR A 202 6.90 17.90 -23.99
C THR A 202 6.30 17.18 -22.79
N CYS A 203 6.14 15.86 -22.90
CA CYS A 203 5.64 15.05 -21.80
C CYS A 203 6.63 15.07 -20.62
N ARG A 204 6.21 15.53 -19.43
CA ARG A 204 7.08 15.59 -18.24
C ARG A 204 7.53 14.22 -17.73
N HIS A 205 6.85 13.14 -18.14
CA HIS A 205 7.13 11.80 -17.62
C HIS A 205 8.11 11.01 -18.51
N CYS A 206 8.06 11.18 -19.83
CA CYS A 206 8.93 10.43 -20.76
C CYS A 206 9.78 11.32 -21.66
N GLY A 207 9.59 12.65 -21.64
CA GLY A 207 10.36 13.59 -22.44
C GLY A 207 9.98 13.65 -23.92
N SER A 208 9.00 12.86 -24.39
CA SER A 208 8.57 12.90 -25.79
C SER A 208 7.84 14.20 -26.12
N THR A 209 8.18 14.82 -27.25
CA THR A 209 7.47 15.96 -27.81
C THR A 209 6.28 15.48 -28.65
N ILE A 210 5.10 16.04 -28.39
CA ILE A 210 3.84 15.71 -29.05
C ILE A 210 3.28 17.00 -29.64
N ARG A 211 2.64 16.93 -30.81
CA ARG A 211 1.97 18.07 -31.42
C ARG A 211 0.48 18.04 -31.03
N ASP A 212 -0.02 19.12 -30.44
CA ASP A 212 -1.43 19.24 -30.08
C ASP A 212 -2.25 19.45 -31.38
N PRO A 213 -3.24 18.60 -31.68
CA PRO A 213 -4.05 18.68 -32.90
C PRO A 213 -4.91 19.96 -32.99
N ARG A 214 -4.96 20.77 -31.92
CA ARG A 214 -5.60 22.10 -31.94
C ARG A 214 -4.74 23.17 -32.64
N TYR A 215 -3.44 22.93 -32.79
CA TYR A 215 -2.47 23.88 -33.36
C TYR A 215 -1.86 23.32 -34.66
N PRO A 216 -2.37 23.73 -35.84
CA PRO A 216 -1.94 23.23 -37.15
C PRO A 216 -0.53 23.67 -37.56
#